data_AF-A0A378YUI9-F1
#
_entry.id   AF-A0A378YUI9-F1
#
_cell.length_a   1.000
_cell.length_b   1.000
_cell.length_c   1.000
_cell.angle_alpha   90.00
_cell.angle_beta   90.00
_cell.angle_gamma   90.00
#
_symmetry.space_group_name_H-M   'P 1'
#
loop_
_entity.id
_entity.type
_entity.pdbx_description
1 polymer ?
#
loop_
_entity_poly.entity_id
_entity_poly.type
_entity_poly.pdbx_seq_one_letter_code
_entity_poly.pdbx_strand_id
1 'polypeptide(L)' 'MARRRKPLSPRRQLTLGREIQQQYDQGRSWAAIAVDFDLSKTTVQRLAKLYRTDCDRKAHQHQLTLFD' A
#
# COMPACT_ATOMS: atom_id res chain seq x y z
N MET A 1 -17.65 -24.00 3.93
CA MET A 1 -16.69 -23.93 2.81
C MET A 1 -15.94 -22.59 2.86
N ALA A 2 -14.65 -22.59 3.23
CA ALA A 2 -13.85 -21.37 3.25
C ALA A 2 -13.55 -20.93 1.80
N ARG A 3 -14.21 -19.86 1.33
CA ARG A 3 -13.88 -19.24 0.06
C ARG A 3 -12.43 -18.74 0.17
N ARG A 4 -11.48 -19.41 -0.50
CA ARG A 4 -10.11 -18.90 -0.65
C ARG A 4 -10.21 -17.52 -1.28
N ARG A 5 -10.01 -16.46 -0.48
CA ARG A 5 -9.91 -15.08 -0.97
C ARG A 5 -8.77 -15.09 -1.99
N LYS A 6 -9.10 -14.87 -3.27
CA LYS A 6 -8.09 -14.84 -4.34
C LYS A 6 -7.00 -13.82 -3.93
N PRO A 7 -5.70 -14.16 -4.08
CA PRO A 7 -4.65 -13.22 -3.76
C PRO A 7 -4.86 -11.94 -4.57
N LEU A 8 -4.77 -10.79 -3.90
CA LEU A 8 -4.89 -9.48 -4.55
C LEU A 8 -3.81 -9.38 -5.63
N SER A 9 -4.18 -8.94 -6.84
CA SER A 9 -3.20 -8.71 -7.89
C SER A 9 -2.19 -7.62 -7.46
N PRO A 10 -0.93 -7.67 -7.93
CA PRO A 10 0.09 -6.69 -7.53
C PRO A 10 -0.33 -5.24 -7.74
N ARG A 11 -0.98 -4.94 -8.89
CA ARG A 11 -1.53 -3.61 -9.17
C ARG A 11 -2.56 -3.17 -8.12
N ARG A 12 -3.46 -4.08 -7.74
CA ARG A 12 -4.50 -3.79 -6.74
C ARG A 12 -3.91 -3.59 -5.35
N GLN A 13 -2.84 -4.30 -5.00
CA GLN A 13 -2.12 -4.09 -3.74
C GLN A 13 -1.49 -2.70 -3.68
N LEU A 14 -0.91 -2.21 -4.79
CA LEU A 14 -0.34 -0.88 -4.88
C LEU A 14 -1.40 0.22 -4.82
N THR A 15 -2.54 0.06 -5.50
CA THR A 15 -3.66 1.00 -5.43
C THR A 15 -4.18 1.12 -3.99
N LEU A 16 -4.45 -0.02 -3.33
CA LEU A 16 -4.87 -0.02 -1.93
C LEU A 16 -3.79 0.57 -1.01
N GLY A 17 -2.52 0.23 -1.24
CA GLY A 17 -1.41 0.77 -0.47
C GLY A 17 -1.31 2.29 -0.56
N ARG A 18 -1.57 2.88 -1.74
CA ARG A 18 -1.65 4.34 -1.94
C ARG A 18 -2.78 4.95 -1.13
N GLU A 19 -4.00 4.42 -1.24
CA GLU A 19 -5.17 4.95 -0.54
C GLU A 19 -5.01 4.85 1.00
N ILE A 20 -4.49 3.72 1.47
CA ILE A 20 -4.19 3.50 2.89
C ILE A 20 -3.13 4.49 3.38
N GLN A 21 -2.05 4.68 2.62
CA GLN A 21 -0.99 5.64 2.98
C GLN A 21 -1.55 7.07 3.04
N GLN A 22 -2.39 7.47 2.07
CA GLN A 22 -3.05 8.78 2.07
C GLN A 22 -3.91 9.02 3.31
N GLN A 23 -4.72 8.02 3.72
CA GLN A 23 -5.52 8.16 4.94
C GLN A 23 -4.66 8.25 6.20
N TYR A 24 -3.55 7.51 6.24
CA TYR A 24 -2.59 7.61 7.34
C TYR A 24 -1.91 8.98 7.39
N ASP A 25 -1.52 9.52 6.24
CA ASP A 25 -0.92 10.86 6.11
C ASP A 25 -1.92 11.98 6.50
N GLN A 26 -3.22 11.75 6.34
CA GLN A 26 -4.30 12.61 6.85
C GLN A 26 -4.50 12.50 8.37
N GLY A 27 -3.70 11.69 9.07
CA GLY A 27 -3.75 11.52 10.52
C GLY A 27 -4.73 10.44 11.01
N ARG A 28 -5.31 9.63 10.12
CA ARG A 28 -6.17 8.52 10.56
C ARG A 28 -5.33 7.43 11.23
N SER A 29 -5.88 6.83 12.29
CA SER A 29 -5.23 5.71 12.96
C SER A 29 -5.29 4.45 12.09
N TRP A 30 -4.26 3.60 12.21
CA TRP A 30 -4.24 2.29 11.54
C TRP A 30 -5.45 1.41 11.86
N ALA A 31 -6.04 1.55 13.05
CA ALA A 31 -7.22 0.80 13.44
C ALA A 31 -8.47 1.25 12.68
N ALA A 32 -8.68 2.57 12.55
CA ALA A 32 -9.79 3.12 11.77
C ALA A 32 -9.68 2.72 10.29
N ILE A 33 -8.47 2.84 9.72
CA ILE A 33 -8.21 2.44 8.33
C ILE A 33 -8.46 0.93 8.13
N ALA A 34 -8.04 0.09 9.08
CA ALA A 34 -8.27 -1.35 9.00
C ALA A 34 -9.78 -1.69 8.91
N VAL A 35 -10.61 -0.99 9.69
CA VAL A 35 -12.06 -1.13 9.66
C VAL A 35 -12.64 -0.65 8.33
N ASP A 36 -12.23 0.54 7.85
CA ASP A 36 -12.74 1.12 6.60
C ASP A 36 -12.47 0.22 5.37
N PHE A 37 -11.36 -0.53 5.37
CA PHE A 37 -10.98 -1.42 4.28
C PHE A 37 -11.41 -2.89 4.46
N ASP A 38 -12.05 -3.27 5.58
CA ASP A 38 -12.32 -4.67 5.95
C ASP A 38 -11.05 -5.56 5.92
N LEU A 39 -9.94 -5.02 6.42
CA LEU A 39 -8.64 -5.67 6.43
C LEU A 39 -8.06 -5.71 7.84
N SER A 40 -7.19 -6.70 8.11
CA SER A 40 -6.45 -6.69 9.37
C SER A 40 -5.45 -5.54 9.40
N LYS A 41 -5.19 -5.01 10.61
CA LYS A 41 -4.17 -3.96 10.84
C LYS A 41 -2.82 -4.31 10.20
N THR A 42 -2.39 -5.55 10.33
CA THR A 42 -1.14 -6.05 9.72
C THR A 42 -1.16 -5.98 8.19
N THR A 43 -2.32 -6.26 7.58
CA THR A 43 -2.48 -6.21 6.12
C THR A 43 -2.41 -4.78 5.61
N VAL A 44 -3.11 -3.83 6.26
CA VAL A 44 -3.06 -2.42 5.83
C VAL A 44 -1.65 -1.83 5.98
N GLN A 45 -0.95 -2.13 7.07
CA GLN A 45 0.44 -1.70 7.26
C GLN A 45 1.37 -2.27 6.20
N ARG A 46 1.19 -3.55 5.84
CA ARG A 46 1.96 -4.20 4.76
C ARG A 46 1.71 -3.53 3.41
N LEU A 47 0.46 -3.23 3.08
CA LEU A 47 0.09 -2.57 1.81
C LEU A 47 0.68 -1.15 1.72
N ALA A 48 0.59 -0.36 2.80
CA ALA A 48 1.23 0.96 2.88
C ALA A 48 2.76 0.88 2.73
N LYS A 49 3.40 -0.12 3.36
CA LYS A 49 4.85 -0.34 3.19
C LYS A 49 5.20 -0.70 1.75
N LEU A 50 4.46 -1.61 1.12
CA LEU A 50 4.67 -2.00 -0.28
C LEU A 50 4.60 -0.78 -1.22
N TYR A 51 3.60 0.09 -1.01
CA TYR A 51 3.47 1.31 -1.79
C TYR A 51 4.67 2.25 -1.61
N ARG A 52 5.10 2.50 -0.37
CA ARG A 52 6.29 3.33 -0.10
C ARG A 52 7.55 2.79 -0.77
N THR A 53 7.81 1.49 -0.65
CA THR A 53 8.97 0.86 -1.32
C THR A 53 8.89 0.94 -2.85
N ASP A 54 7.70 0.87 -3.44
CA ASP A 54 7.51 1.07 -4.89
C ASP A 54 7.82 2.53 -5.30
N CYS A 55 7.35 3.50 -4.52
CA CYS A 55 7.67 4.92 -4.71
C CYS A 55 9.18 5.19 -4.59
N ASP A 56 9.84 4.67 -3.56
CA ASP A 56 11.29 4.82 -3.38
C ASP A 56 12.04 4.22 -4.58
N ARG A 57 11.65 3.01 -5.01
CA ARG A 57 12.26 2.36 -6.18
C ARG A 57 12.11 3.20 -7.46
N LYS A 58 10.93 3.78 -7.70
CA LYS A 58 10.70 4.65 -8.86
C LYS A 58 11.49 5.94 -8.78
N ALA A 59 11.57 6.57 -7.60
CA ALA A 59 12.38 7.76 -7.38
C ALA A 59 13.86 7.49 -7.68
N HIS A 60 14.40 6.37 -7.19
CA HIS A 60 15.76 5.93 -7.49
C HIS A 60 15.99 5.64 -8.98
N GLN A 61 15.01 5.05 -9.68
CA GLN A 61 15.12 4.85 -11.13
C GLN A 61 15.17 6.17 -11.90
N HIS A 62 14.33 7.14 -11.54
CA HIS A 62 14.34 8.46 -12.16
C HIS A 62 15.62 9.24 -11.89
N GLN A 63 16.23 9.07 -10.71
CA GLN A 63 17.51 9.67 -10.38
C GLN A 63 18.65 9.14 -11.27
N LEU A 64 18.65 7.85 -11.61
CA LEU A 64 19.66 7.26 -12.48
C LEU A 64 19.55 7.73 -13.94
N THR A 65 18.33 8.01 -14.42
CA THR A 65 18.10 8.47 -15.81
C THR A 65 18.39 9.94 -16.05
N LEU A 66 18.65 10.74 -15.00
CA LEU A 66 18.93 12.17 -15.10
C LEU A 66 20.44 12.50 -15.24
N PHE A 67 21.30 11.49 -15.20
CA PHE A 67 22.76 11.62 -15.31
C PHE A 67 23.36 10.95 -16.56
N ASP A 68 22.53 10.52 -17.51
CA ASP A 68 22.92 10.05 -18.86
C ASP A 68 22.53 11.13 -19.89
#